data_AF-A0A3B4H3L7-F1
#
_entry.id   AF-A0A3B4H3L7-F1
#
_cell.length_a   1.000
_cell.length_b   1.000
_cell.length_c   1.000
_cell.angle_alpha   90.00
_cell.angle_beta   90.00
_cell.angle_gamma   90.00
#
_symmetry.space_group_name_H-M   'P 1'
#
loop_
_entity.id
_entity.type
_entity.pdbx_description
1 polymer ?
#
loop_
_entity_poly.entity_id
_entity_poly.type
_entity_poly.pdbx_seq_one_letter_code
_entity_poly.pdbx_strand_id
1 'polypeptide(L)'
;MSRARQPPLVTGISPKEGAAWTKVTIRGENLGTGPADLIGLSICGHNCLLTAEWMSASKIVCRVGPAKDDKGEIIVTTKSGGLGTSTVSFKLIRPERIGILDQSAVWVDELTFRTDRNKGISPLSLRPSNPLGIDIDKGKITPKDLELTFPGMSADFTSENFSATWYLIENHAGSSFDQLKIAASNLKKQATKKNEGSLAYVKGGLSTFFEAQDALSGNCSVCQPMIFLFFDISMTPPKMSQVQFKKCF
;
A
#
# COMPACT_ATOMS: atom_id res chain seq x y z
N MET A 1 -54.76 -3.44 22.38
CA MET A 1 -53.59 -2.57 22.61
C MET A 1 -52.46 -3.45 23.13
N SER A 2 -51.35 -3.59 22.42
CA SER A 2 -50.22 -4.39 22.89
C SER A 2 -49.58 -3.72 24.10
N ARG A 3 -49.45 -4.46 25.20
CA ARG A 3 -48.77 -4.00 26.43
C ARG A 3 -47.36 -3.51 26.06
N ALA A 4 -47.02 -2.27 26.43
CA ALA A 4 -45.66 -1.75 26.28
C ALA A 4 -44.70 -2.67 27.04
N ARG A 5 -43.73 -3.24 26.35
CA ARG A 5 -42.70 -4.08 26.96
C ARG A 5 -41.59 -3.21 27.52
N GLN A 6 -40.75 -3.80 28.36
CA GLN A 6 -39.57 -3.11 28.88
C GLN A 6 -38.67 -2.66 27.71
N PRO A 7 -38.02 -1.50 27.83
CA PRO A 7 -37.08 -1.03 26.83
C PRO A 7 -35.90 -2.02 26.64
N PRO A 8 -35.34 -2.11 25.43
CA PRO A 8 -34.15 -2.91 25.18
C PRO A 8 -32.97 -2.40 26.03
N LEU A 9 -32.26 -3.32 26.69
CA LEU A 9 -31.04 -3.00 27.45
C LEU A 9 -29.88 -3.80 26.90
N VAL A 10 -28.88 -3.11 26.36
CA VAL A 10 -27.65 -3.73 25.87
C VAL A 10 -26.64 -3.81 27.00
N THR A 11 -26.28 -5.04 27.39
CA THR A 11 -25.34 -5.31 28.50
C THR A 11 -23.97 -5.74 28.02
N GLY A 12 -23.83 -6.17 26.76
CA GLY A 12 -22.55 -6.64 26.22
C GLY A 12 -22.45 -6.57 24.71
N ILE A 13 -21.22 -6.42 24.22
CA ILE A 13 -20.88 -6.52 22.80
C ILE A 13 -19.57 -7.30 22.62
N SER A 14 -19.51 -8.15 21.61
CA SER A 14 -18.33 -8.95 21.30
C SER A 14 -18.06 -8.98 19.79
N PRO A 15 -16.85 -8.57 19.35
CA PRO A 15 -15.78 -7.94 20.13
C PRO A 15 -16.13 -6.54 20.65
N LYS A 16 -15.40 -6.05 21.67
CA LYS A 16 -15.57 -4.69 22.23
C LYS A 16 -15.00 -3.57 21.36
N GLU A 17 -14.10 -3.94 20.45
CA GLU A 17 -13.43 -3.04 19.53
C GLU A 17 -13.17 -3.75 18.19
N GLY A 18 -13.06 -2.97 17.12
CA GLY A 18 -12.82 -3.50 15.78
C GLY A 18 -12.90 -2.42 14.71
N ALA A 19 -12.44 -2.74 13.51
CA ALA A 19 -12.55 -1.85 12.36
C ALA A 19 -13.98 -1.79 11.80
N ALA A 20 -14.23 -0.86 10.89
CA ALA A 20 -15.47 -0.85 10.13
C ALA A 20 -15.69 -2.21 9.43
N TRP A 21 -16.95 -2.61 9.30
CA TRP A 21 -17.41 -3.90 8.77
C TRP A 21 -17.13 -5.14 9.63
N THR A 22 -16.60 -4.96 10.85
CA THR A 22 -16.43 -6.06 11.81
C THR A 22 -17.80 -6.62 12.20
N LYS A 23 -17.93 -7.96 12.16
CA LYS A 23 -19.11 -8.68 12.66
C LYS A 23 -19.10 -8.66 14.18
N VAL A 24 -20.13 -8.06 14.78
CA VAL A 24 -20.30 -7.94 16.23
C VAL A 24 -21.54 -8.68 16.68
N THR A 25 -21.47 -9.23 17.89
CA THR A 25 -22.59 -9.86 18.58
C THR A 25 -22.98 -8.98 19.76
N ILE A 26 -24.20 -8.46 19.72
CA ILE A 26 -24.81 -7.66 20.78
C ILE A 26 -25.58 -8.61 21.69
N ARG A 27 -25.36 -8.47 23.01
CA ARG A 27 -26.06 -9.21 24.07
C ARG A 27 -26.79 -8.24 24.98
N GLY A 28 -27.94 -8.66 25.47
CA GLY A 28 -28.78 -7.80 26.29
C GLY A 28 -30.08 -8.44 26.70
N GLU A 29 -31.01 -7.61 27.10
CA GLU A 29 -32.36 -7.97 27.52
C GLU A 29 -33.38 -7.20 26.68
N ASN A 30 -34.52 -7.83 26.41
CA ASN A 30 -35.63 -7.22 25.67
C ASN A 30 -35.23 -6.67 24.28
N LEU A 31 -34.30 -7.32 23.57
CA LEU A 31 -33.82 -6.94 22.23
C LEU A 31 -34.84 -7.23 21.11
N GLY A 32 -36.12 -7.29 21.45
CA GLY A 32 -37.24 -7.54 20.54
C GLY A 32 -37.85 -8.93 20.69
N THR A 33 -39.10 -9.07 20.29
CA THR A 33 -39.85 -10.34 20.33
C THR A 33 -39.68 -11.19 19.07
N GLY A 34 -39.08 -10.62 18.03
CA GLY A 34 -38.80 -11.28 16.76
C GLY A 34 -38.13 -10.33 15.77
N PRO A 35 -37.74 -10.81 14.58
CA PRO A 35 -37.04 -10.00 13.59
C PRO A 35 -37.81 -8.75 13.16
N ALA A 36 -39.13 -8.86 13.01
CA ALA A 36 -39.99 -7.73 12.61
C ALA A 36 -40.21 -6.69 13.73
N ASP A 37 -39.81 -7.00 14.97
CA ASP A 37 -39.91 -6.08 16.11
C ASP A 37 -38.69 -5.15 16.19
N LEU A 38 -37.56 -5.52 15.58
CA LEU A 38 -36.36 -4.69 15.51
C LEU A 38 -36.52 -3.64 14.40
N ILE A 39 -36.71 -2.38 14.79
CA ILE A 39 -36.95 -1.28 13.84
C ILE A 39 -35.76 -0.31 13.73
N GLY A 40 -34.79 -0.41 14.62
CA GLY A 40 -33.59 0.43 14.59
C GLY A 40 -32.43 -0.20 15.34
N LEU A 41 -31.24 -0.06 14.78
CA LEU A 41 -29.98 -0.41 15.43
C LEU A 41 -28.94 0.64 15.04
N SER A 42 -28.35 1.30 16.02
CA SER A 42 -27.29 2.29 15.83
C SER A 42 -26.07 1.94 16.68
N ILE A 43 -24.88 1.97 16.08
CA ILE A 43 -23.60 1.75 16.77
C ILE A 43 -22.69 2.91 16.40
N CYS A 44 -22.18 3.64 17.39
CA CYS A 44 -21.35 4.83 17.17
C CYS A 44 -22.01 5.86 16.24
N GLY A 45 -23.34 6.00 16.31
CA GLY A 45 -24.09 6.91 15.44
C GLY A 45 -24.31 6.39 14.02
N HIS A 46 -23.84 5.19 13.67
CA HIS A 46 -24.09 4.56 12.37
C HIS A 46 -25.27 3.60 12.42
N ASN A 47 -26.22 3.74 11.48
CA ASN A 47 -27.35 2.84 11.35
C ASN A 47 -26.91 1.47 10.82
N CYS A 48 -26.97 0.45 11.67
CA CYS A 48 -26.56 -0.92 11.36
C CYS A 48 -27.75 -1.86 11.09
N LEU A 49 -28.98 -1.33 10.98
CA LEU A 49 -30.21 -2.12 10.84
C LEU A 49 -30.21 -3.03 9.61
N LEU A 50 -29.66 -2.54 8.48
CA LEU A 50 -29.59 -3.29 7.22
C LEU A 50 -28.78 -4.59 7.33
N THR A 51 -27.83 -4.64 8.27
CA THR A 51 -26.98 -5.83 8.49
C THR A 51 -27.33 -6.57 9.77
N ALA A 52 -28.40 -6.15 10.46
CA ALA A 52 -28.81 -6.71 11.73
C ALA A 52 -29.61 -7.99 11.53
N GLU A 53 -29.08 -9.07 12.10
CA GLU A 53 -29.72 -10.37 12.21
C GLU A 53 -30.18 -10.55 13.66
N TRP A 54 -31.50 -10.51 13.86
CA TRP A 54 -32.09 -10.85 15.15
C TRP A 54 -32.00 -12.37 15.35
N MET A 55 -31.39 -12.79 16.47
CA MET A 55 -31.23 -14.22 16.80
C MET A 55 -32.17 -14.63 17.93
N SER A 56 -32.30 -13.78 18.95
CA SER A 56 -33.20 -13.99 20.09
C SER A 56 -33.48 -12.66 20.80
N ALA A 57 -34.40 -12.67 21.77
CA ALA A 57 -34.69 -11.51 22.63
C ALA A 57 -33.49 -11.03 23.47
N SER A 58 -32.37 -11.76 23.45
CA SER A 58 -31.13 -11.44 24.16
C SER A 58 -29.90 -11.39 23.26
N LYS A 59 -30.05 -11.55 21.94
CA LYS A 59 -28.94 -11.62 21.00
C LYS A 59 -29.29 -11.06 19.63
N ILE A 60 -28.48 -10.11 19.16
CA ILE A 60 -28.49 -9.59 17.80
C ILE A 60 -27.07 -9.69 17.25
N VAL A 61 -26.94 -10.03 15.98
CA VAL A 61 -25.65 -10.05 15.27
C VAL A 61 -25.72 -9.00 14.16
N CYS A 62 -24.71 -8.16 14.01
CA CYS A 62 -24.68 -7.19 12.93
C CYS A 62 -23.24 -6.88 12.50
N ARG A 63 -23.08 -6.05 11.46
CA ARG A 63 -21.78 -5.48 11.10
C ARG A 63 -21.77 -4.00 11.45
N VAL A 64 -20.68 -3.56 12.08
CA VAL A 64 -20.49 -2.14 12.41
C VAL A 64 -20.18 -1.38 11.14
N GLY A 65 -20.86 -0.27 10.88
CA GLY A 65 -20.58 0.57 9.73
C GLY A 65 -19.49 1.64 10.00
N PRO A 66 -19.15 2.44 8.98
CA PRO A 66 -18.25 3.57 9.16
C PRO A 66 -18.93 4.64 10.04
N ALA A 67 -18.35 4.91 11.21
CA ALA A 67 -18.80 5.94 12.13
C ALA A 67 -17.85 7.14 12.13
N LYS A 68 -18.38 8.33 12.47
CA LYS A 68 -17.58 9.54 12.69
C LYS A 68 -16.88 9.52 14.05
N ASP A 69 -17.51 8.89 15.04
CA ASP A 69 -17.03 8.85 16.42
C ASP A 69 -16.25 7.57 16.72
N ASP A 70 -15.15 7.69 17.47
CA ASP A 70 -14.27 6.58 17.82
C ASP A 70 -14.87 5.66 18.88
N LYS A 71 -15.67 6.23 19.78
CA LYS A 71 -16.37 5.53 20.84
C LYS A 71 -17.81 5.97 20.79
N GLY A 72 -18.73 5.02 20.81
CA GLY A 72 -20.13 5.37 20.84
C GLY A 72 -21.03 4.34 21.47
N GLU A 73 -22.23 4.83 21.76
CA GLU A 73 -23.29 4.06 22.36
C GLU A 73 -23.89 3.07 21.35
N ILE A 74 -24.48 1.99 21.86
CA ILE A 74 -25.20 0.99 21.09
C ILE A 74 -26.69 1.17 21.38
N ILE A 75 -27.44 1.70 20.42
CA ILE A 75 -28.86 2.00 20.60
C ILE A 75 -29.68 1.00 19.80
N VAL A 76 -30.46 0.19 20.50
CA VAL A 76 -31.42 -0.76 19.90
C VAL A 76 -32.82 -0.18 20.04
N THR A 77 -33.56 -0.08 18.95
CA THR A 77 -34.94 0.41 18.94
C THR A 77 -35.88 -0.70 18.50
N THR A 78 -36.85 -1.03 19.34
CA THR A 78 -37.87 -2.04 19.04
C THR A 78 -39.25 -1.42 18.95
N LYS A 79 -40.15 -2.03 18.18
CA LYS A 79 -41.55 -1.59 18.08
C LYS A 79 -42.30 -1.84 19.40
N SER A 80 -41.95 -2.90 20.12
CA SER A 80 -42.59 -3.30 21.38
C SER A 80 -42.09 -2.56 22.63
N GLY A 81 -40.79 -2.25 22.69
CA GLY A 81 -40.12 -1.67 23.86
C GLY A 81 -39.60 -0.24 23.65
N GLY A 82 -39.66 0.29 22.43
CA GLY A 82 -39.21 1.64 22.13
C GLY A 82 -37.68 1.77 22.08
N LEU A 83 -37.17 2.93 22.48
CA LEU A 83 -35.74 3.26 22.48
C LEU A 83 -35.02 2.55 23.62
N GLY A 84 -34.02 1.75 23.29
CA GLY A 84 -33.17 1.07 24.25
C GLY A 84 -31.97 1.90 24.68
N THR A 85 -31.27 1.41 25.70
CA THR A 85 -30.04 2.00 26.25
C THR A 85 -28.92 0.96 26.29
N SER A 86 -27.68 1.41 26.37
CA SER A 86 -26.54 0.50 26.57
C SER A 86 -25.69 0.86 27.78
N THR A 87 -25.23 -0.16 28.49
CA THR A 87 -24.23 0.00 29.56
C THR A 87 -22.80 -0.14 29.06
N VAL A 88 -22.64 -0.52 27.79
CA VAL A 88 -21.36 -0.78 27.13
C VAL A 88 -21.25 0.02 25.84
N SER A 89 -20.03 0.39 25.49
CA SER A 89 -19.72 1.13 24.26
C SER A 89 -18.86 0.28 23.34
N PHE A 90 -19.03 0.46 22.02
CA PHE A 90 -18.11 -0.09 21.04
C PHE A 90 -17.01 0.93 20.72
N LYS A 91 -15.76 0.46 20.55
CA LYS A 91 -14.65 1.28 20.09
C LYS A 91 -14.34 0.97 18.63
N LEU A 92 -14.61 1.92 17.74
CA LEU A 92 -14.26 1.80 16.33
C LEU A 92 -12.77 2.09 16.15
N ILE A 93 -12.03 1.09 15.70
CA ILE A 93 -10.61 1.25 15.33
C ILE A 93 -10.57 1.78 13.91
N ARG A 94 -10.22 3.05 13.75
CA ARG A 94 -9.91 3.58 12.43
C ARG A 94 -8.58 2.97 11.97
N PRO A 95 -8.51 2.37 10.77
CA PRO A 95 -7.22 2.06 10.20
C PRO A 95 -6.46 3.38 10.10
N GLU A 96 -5.32 3.44 10.79
CA GLU A 96 -4.41 4.57 10.66
C GLU A 96 -4.09 4.69 9.17
N ARG A 97 -4.36 5.87 8.60
CA ARG A 97 -3.87 6.14 7.26
C ARG A 97 -2.37 6.30 7.42
N ILE A 98 -1.65 5.20 7.20
CA ILE A 98 -0.19 5.17 7.14
C ILE A 98 0.21 6.32 6.22
N GLY A 99 0.80 7.37 6.79
CA GLY A 99 1.32 8.46 6.00
C GLY A 99 2.42 7.96 5.09
N ILE A 100 2.67 8.65 3.97
CA ILE A 100 3.85 8.35 3.13
C ILE A 100 5.18 8.42 3.90
N LEU A 101 5.19 9.11 5.04
CA LEU A 101 6.33 9.29 5.93
C LEU A 101 6.31 8.34 7.14
N ASP A 102 5.27 7.52 7.30
CA ASP A 102 5.17 6.60 8.43
C ASP A 102 6.08 5.39 8.23
N GLN A 103 6.85 5.07 9.26
CA GLN A 103 7.80 3.96 9.22
C GLN A 103 7.05 2.62 9.32
N SER A 104 7.23 1.74 8.35
CA SER A 104 6.65 0.40 8.38
C SER A 104 7.52 -0.56 9.21
N ALA A 105 6.91 -1.30 10.14
CA ALA A 105 7.56 -2.35 10.94
C ALA A 105 7.66 -3.70 10.19
N VAL A 106 7.45 -3.69 8.88
CA VAL A 106 7.62 -4.88 8.05
C VAL A 106 9.11 -5.07 7.83
N TRP A 107 9.70 -5.96 8.62
CA TRP A 107 10.99 -6.53 8.28
C TRP A 107 10.81 -7.32 6.99
N VAL A 108 11.20 -6.72 5.87
CA VAL A 108 11.42 -7.48 4.64
C VAL A 108 12.65 -8.33 4.93
N ASP A 109 12.47 -9.64 5.07
CA ASP A 109 13.59 -10.57 5.07
C ASP A 109 14.24 -10.46 3.68
N GLU A 110 15.22 -9.56 3.54
CA GLU A 110 15.97 -9.31 2.32
C GLU A 110 17.02 -10.41 2.04
N LEU A 111 16.75 -11.63 2.50
CA LEU A 111 17.66 -12.76 2.47
C LEU A 111 16.97 -14.03 1.98
N THR A 112 16.53 -14.00 0.73
CA THR A 112 16.60 -15.22 -0.08
C THR A 112 17.71 -15.04 -1.12
N PHE A 113 18.93 -15.43 -0.76
CA PHE A 113 19.94 -15.78 -1.75
C PHE A 113 19.38 -16.95 -2.56
N ARG A 114 18.75 -16.63 -3.70
CA ARG A 114 18.55 -17.58 -4.79
C ARG A 114 19.23 -17.02 -6.02
N THR A 115 20.48 -17.42 -6.16
CA THR A 115 21.15 -17.65 -7.44
C THR A 115 20.35 -18.68 -8.22
N ASP A 116 19.22 -18.27 -8.79
CA ASP A 116 18.65 -19.07 -9.87
C ASP A 116 17.95 -18.22 -10.91
N ARG A 117 18.18 -18.64 -12.15
CA ARG A 117 17.99 -17.89 -13.37
C ARG A 117 16.54 -17.43 -13.60
N ASN A 118 16.43 -16.31 -14.31
CA ASN A 118 15.30 -15.97 -15.18
C ASN A 118 13.93 -15.55 -14.59
N LYS A 119 13.84 -15.06 -13.36
CA LYS A 119 12.61 -14.37 -12.91
C LYS A 119 12.81 -12.85 -12.85
N GLY A 120 11.88 -12.14 -13.50
CA GLY A 120 11.96 -10.72 -13.83
C GLY A 120 12.47 -9.85 -12.68
N ILE A 121 13.42 -8.99 -13.03
CA ILE A 121 13.98 -7.97 -12.16
C ILE A 121 12.81 -7.10 -11.68
N SER A 122 12.58 -7.05 -10.36
CA SER A 122 11.67 -6.07 -9.78
C SER A 122 12.08 -4.68 -10.29
N PRO A 123 11.16 -3.83 -10.77
CA PRO A 123 11.51 -2.53 -11.36
C PRO A 123 12.20 -1.56 -10.39
N LEU A 124 12.13 -1.85 -9.08
CA LEU A 124 12.80 -1.13 -8.00
C LEU A 124 14.10 -1.80 -7.52
N SER A 125 14.48 -2.93 -8.11
CA SER A 125 15.80 -3.50 -7.89
C SER A 125 16.82 -2.69 -8.69
N LEU A 126 17.16 -1.52 -8.15
CA LEU A 126 18.42 -0.82 -8.43
C LEU A 126 19.61 -1.63 -7.87
N ARG A 127 19.53 -2.97 -7.81
CA ARG A 127 20.69 -3.76 -7.43
C ARG A 127 21.71 -3.61 -8.55
N PRO A 128 22.96 -3.26 -8.21
CA PRO A 128 24.05 -3.29 -9.16
C PRO A 128 24.08 -4.67 -9.81
N SER A 129 23.66 -4.75 -11.06
CA SER A 129 23.85 -5.96 -11.86
C SER A 129 25.34 -6.19 -11.90
N ASN A 130 25.83 -7.30 -11.33
CA ASN A 130 27.24 -7.69 -11.40
C ASN A 130 27.73 -7.59 -12.85
N PRO A 131 28.44 -6.51 -13.23
CA PRO A 131 28.63 -6.19 -14.64
C PRO A 131 29.72 -7.07 -15.25
N LEU A 132 30.58 -7.63 -14.39
CA LEU A 132 31.67 -8.52 -14.77
C LEU A 132 31.17 -9.93 -15.07
N GLY A 133 30.03 -10.34 -14.49
CA GLY A 133 29.45 -11.67 -14.71
C GLY A 133 30.37 -12.80 -14.25
N ILE A 134 31.26 -12.51 -13.30
CA ILE A 134 32.13 -13.48 -12.60
C ILE A 134 31.77 -13.46 -11.12
N ASP A 135 32.11 -14.52 -10.38
CA ASP A 135 31.80 -14.60 -8.96
C ASP A 135 32.36 -13.41 -8.16
N ILE A 136 31.55 -12.91 -7.22
CA ILE A 136 31.94 -11.83 -6.31
C ILE A 136 32.65 -12.48 -5.14
N ASP A 137 33.93 -12.13 -4.96
CA ASP A 137 34.72 -12.52 -3.81
C ASP A 137 35.14 -11.24 -3.08
N LYS A 138 34.34 -10.89 -2.07
CA LYS A 138 34.54 -9.66 -1.30
C LYS A 138 35.88 -9.77 -0.56
N GLY A 139 36.81 -8.90 -0.92
CA GLY A 139 38.10 -8.84 -0.23
C GLY A 139 37.92 -8.56 1.25
N LYS A 140 38.84 -9.04 2.09
CA LYS A 140 38.88 -8.71 3.54
C LYS A 140 39.29 -7.26 3.83
N ILE A 141 39.34 -6.39 2.83
CA ILE A 141 39.87 -5.03 2.93
C ILE A 141 38.79 -4.15 3.54
N THR A 142 39.14 -3.43 4.59
CA THR A 142 38.17 -2.56 5.27
C THR A 142 37.96 -1.29 4.43
N PRO A 143 36.73 -0.75 4.37
CA PRO A 143 36.44 0.46 3.60
C PRO A 143 37.29 1.66 4.05
N LYS A 144 37.73 1.69 5.31
CA LYS A 144 38.61 2.73 5.86
C LYS A 144 40.01 2.73 5.24
N ASP A 145 40.57 1.56 4.96
CA ASP A 145 41.87 1.44 4.29
C ASP A 145 41.80 1.90 2.83
N LEU A 146 40.62 1.68 2.22
CA LEU A 146 40.33 2.05 0.86
C LEU A 146 40.14 3.58 0.72
N GLU A 147 39.44 4.21 1.68
CA GLU A 147 39.30 5.68 1.77
C GLU A 147 40.65 6.40 1.93
N LEU A 148 41.60 5.78 2.65
CA LEU A 148 42.97 6.30 2.78
C LEU A 148 43.75 6.25 1.46
N THR A 149 43.49 5.24 0.63
CA THR A 149 44.22 5.02 -0.64
C THR A 149 43.58 5.78 -1.80
N PHE A 150 42.26 5.95 -1.78
CA PHE A 150 41.46 6.58 -2.83
C PHE A 150 40.45 7.57 -2.22
N PRO A 151 40.91 8.74 -1.73
CA PRO A 151 40.06 9.70 -1.06
C PRO A 151 38.96 10.23 -1.98
N GLY A 152 37.71 10.15 -1.53
CA GLY A 152 36.54 10.67 -2.24
C GLY A 152 36.04 9.80 -3.40
N MET A 153 36.65 8.64 -3.66
CA MET A 153 36.19 7.69 -4.68
C MET A 153 35.13 6.74 -4.12
N SER A 154 34.31 6.17 -5.00
CA SER A 154 33.25 5.22 -4.62
C SER A 154 33.18 4.00 -5.54
N ALA A 155 32.73 2.87 -4.99
CA ALA A 155 32.36 1.66 -5.75
C ALA A 155 31.00 1.77 -6.44
N ASP A 156 30.21 2.78 -6.08
CA ASP A 156 28.81 2.91 -6.52
C ASP A 156 28.74 3.44 -7.95
N PHE A 157 28.05 2.71 -8.83
CA PHE A 157 27.84 3.09 -10.23
C PHE A 157 26.99 4.35 -10.40
N THR A 158 26.24 4.76 -9.38
CA THR A 158 25.42 5.97 -9.41
C THR A 158 26.19 7.21 -8.93
N SER A 159 27.37 7.02 -8.34
CA SER A 159 28.21 8.10 -7.86
C SER A 159 28.96 8.78 -9.00
N GLU A 160 29.06 10.11 -8.94
CA GLU A 160 29.89 10.90 -9.86
C GLU A 160 31.38 10.57 -9.69
N ASN A 161 31.79 10.10 -8.50
CA ASN A 161 33.17 9.76 -8.16
C ASN A 161 33.45 8.25 -8.28
N PHE A 162 32.75 7.57 -9.20
CA PHE A 162 32.92 6.13 -9.40
C PHE A 162 34.36 5.76 -9.80
N SER A 163 34.93 4.77 -9.11
CA SER A 163 36.23 4.17 -9.42
C SER A 163 36.09 2.69 -9.72
N ALA A 164 36.47 2.30 -10.94
CA ALA A 164 36.52 0.89 -11.34
C ALA A 164 37.53 0.10 -10.50
N THR A 165 38.65 0.73 -10.12
CA THR A 165 39.68 0.11 -9.28
C THR A 165 39.14 -0.17 -7.87
N TRP A 166 38.44 0.80 -7.28
CA TRP A 166 37.78 0.62 -5.98
C TRP A 166 36.78 -0.54 -6.05
N TYR A 167 35.91 -0.54 -7.06
CA TYR A 167 34.90 -1.59 -7.23
C TYR A 167 35.51 -2.99 -7.33
N LEU A 168 36.62 -3.13 -8.07
CA LEU A 168 37.34 -4.40 -8.22
C LEU A 168 37.99 -4.85 -6.90
N ILE A 169 38.60 -3.94 -6.16
CA ILE A 169 39.22 -4.25 -4.87
C ILE A 169 38.16 -4.65 -3.85
N GLU A 170 37.01 -4.00 -3.85
CA GLU A 170 35.95 -4.30 -2.88
C GLU A 170 35.24 -5.63 -3.18
N ASN A 171 34.91 -5.89 -4.46
CA ASN A 171 34.03 -7.00 -4.85
C ASN A 171 34.74 -8.19 -5.51
N HIS A 172 35.97 -8.00 -5.99
CA HIS A 172 36.70 -8.99 -6.79
C HIS A 172 38.18 -9.10 -6.40
N ALA A 173 38.52 -8.85 -5.12
CA ALA A 173 39.91 -8.88 -4.66
C ALA A 173 40.57 -10.26 -4.85
N GLY A 174 39.79 -11.34 -4.70
CA GLY A 174 40.23 -12.72 -4.86
C GLY A 174 40.14 -13.25 -6.29
N SER A 175 39.68 -12.45 -7.27
CA SER A 175 39.53 -12.92 -8.65
C SER A 175 40.88 -13.11 -9.34
N SER A 176 41.04 -14.24 -10.02
CA SER A 176 42.26 -14.53 -10.77
C SER A 176 42.36 -13.71 -12.05
N PHE A 177 43.56 -13.59 -12.61
CA PHE A 177 43.79 -12.88 -13.87
C PHE A 177 42.93 -13.44 -15.02
N ASP A 178 42.77 -14.77 -15.08
CA ASP A 178 41.94 -15.41 -16.10
C ASP A 178 40.45 -15.06 -15.93
N GLN A 179 39.96 -14.98 -14.69
CA GLN A 179 38.59 -14.53 -14.40
C GLN A 179 38.39 -13.07 -14.80
N LEU A 180 39.35 -12.19 -14.52
CA LEU A 180 39.29 -10.78 -14.93
C LEU A 180 39.31 -10.63 -16.47
N LYS A 181 40.03 -11.50 -17.17
CA LYS A 181 40.02 -11.54 -18.65
C LYS A 181 38.66 -11.96 -19.20
N ILE A 182 38.01 -12.94 -18.56
CA ILE A 182 36.64 -13.34 -18.90
C ILE A 182 35.67 -12.18 -18.63
N ALA A 183 35.79 -11.52 -17.48
CA ALA A 183 34.98 -10.36 -17.12
C ALA A 183 35.10 -9.22 -18.14
N ALA A 184 36.33 -8.90 -18.57
CA ALA A 184 36.55 -7.89 -19.61
C ALA A 184 35.89 -8.26 -20.95
N SER A 185 35.92 -9.55 -21.33
CA SER A 185 35.23 -10.06 -22.52
C SER A 185 33.70 -9.93 -22.39
N ASN A 186 33.16 -10.23 -21.21
CA ASN A 186 31.73 -10.09 -20.91
C ASN A 186 31.28 -8.62 -20.99
N LEU A 187 32.04 -7.71 -20.36
CA LEU A 187 31.80 -6.27 -20.42
C LEU A 187 31.80 -5.76 -21.86
N LYS A 188 32.77 -6.19 -22.67
CA LYS A 188 32.84 -5.80 -24.09
C LYS A 188 31.60 -6.25 -24.86
N LYS A 189 31.13 -7.48 -24.64
CA LYS A 189 29.89 -8.01 -25.23
C LYS A 189 28.65 -7.23 -24.78
N GLN A 190 28.60 -6.80 -23.51
CA GLN A 190 27.49 -6.00 -22.99
C GLN A 190 27.51 -4.57 -23.54
N ALA A 191 28.69 -3.95 -23.63
CA ALA A 191 28.86 -2.62 -24.21
C ALA A 191 28.41 -2.58 -25.68
N THR A 192 28.66 -3.64 -26.45
CA THR A 192 28.16 -3.74 -27.84
C THR A 192 26.65 -3.94 -27.96
N LYS A 193 25.97 -4.38 -26.90
CA LYS A 193 24.50 -4.60 -26.87
C LYS A 193 23.69 -3.35 -26.50
N LYS A 194 24.34 -2.23 -26.14
CA LYS A 194 23.69 -1.03 -25.57
C LYS A 194 22.67 -0.30 -26.47
N ASN A 195 22.50 -0.68 -27.73
CA ASN A 195 21.44 -0.12 -28.58
C ASN A 195 20.01 -0.64 -28.25
N GLU A 196 19.87 -1.71 -27.45
CA GLU A 196 18.55 -2.30 -27.15
C GLU A 196 18.14 -2.21 -25.67
N GLY A 197 19.08 -1.88 -24.77
CA GLY A 197 18.89 -1.99 -23.31
C GLY A 197 18.13 -0.85 -22.64
N SER A 198 18.04 0.33 -23.25
CA SER A 198 17.39 1.50 -22.63
C SER A 198 15.86 1.38 -22.56
N LEU A 199 15.25 0.55 -23.41
CA LEU A 199 13.79 0.40 -23.49
C LEU A 199 13.24 -0.56 -22.42
N ALA A 200 14.01 -1.59 -22.04
CA ALA A 200 13.59 -2.59 -21.07
C ALA A 200 13.48 -2.01 -19.64
N TYR A 201 14.37 -1.09 -19.28
CA TYR A 201 14.37 -0.44 -17.97
C TYR A 201 13.17 0.51 -17.81
N VAL A 202 12.82 1.23 -18.87
CA VAL A 202 11.65 2.14 -18.90
C VAL A 202 10.34 1.34 -18.91
N LYS A 203 10.28 0.20 -19.61
CA LYS A 203 9.06 -0.60 -19.76
C LYS A 203 8.62 -1.31 -18.46
N GLY A 204 9.56 -1.72 -17.61
CA GLY A 204 9.26 -2.41 -16.35
C GLY A 204 8.75 -1.49 -15.23
N GLY A 205 9.23 -0.23 -15.19
CA GLY A 205 8.81 0.76 -14.20
C GLY A 205 7.47 1.42 -14.51
N LEU A 206 7.12 1.54 -15.80
CA LEU A 206 5.86 2.19 -16.21
C LEU A 206 4.62 1.42 -15.74
N SER A 207 4.61 0.08 -15.81
CA SER A 207 3.44 -0.71 -15.40
C SER A 207 3.12 -0.55 -13.91
N THR A 208 4.15 -0.52 -13.05
CA THR A 208 3.98 -0.30 -11.61
C THR A 208 3.56 1.14 -11.30
N PHE A 209 4.01 2.12 -12.10
CA PHE A 209 3.54 3.50 -12.01
C PHE A 209 2.06 3.63 -12.41
N PHE A 210 1.64 2.97 -13.48
CA PHE A 210 0.25 2.94 -13.93
C PHE A 210 -0.66 2.21 -12.94
N GLU A 211 -0.22 1.08 -12.36
CA GLU A 211 -0.96 0.37 -11.32
C GLU A 211 -1.11 1.22 -10.05
N ALA A 212 -0.06 1.93 -9.64
CA ALA A 212 -0.14 2.87 -8.52
C ALA A 212 -1.06 4.06 -8.80
N GLN A 213 -1.04 4.59 -10.03
CA GLN A 213 -1.93 5.66 -10.47
C GLN A 213 -3.39 5.20 -10.52
N ASP A 214 -3.66 4.01 -11.04
CA ASP A 214 -5.00 3.43 -11.14
C ASP A 214 -5.58 3.20 -9.73
N ALA A 215 -4.79 2.63 -8.81
CA ALA A 215 -5.16 2.46 -7.41
C ALA A 215 -5.44 3.79 -6.68
N LEU A 216 -4.71 4.86 -7.02
CA LEU A 216 -4.96 6.20 -6.49
C LEU A 216 -6.24 6.82 -7.07
N SER A 217 -6.48 6.60 -8.37
CA SER A 217 -7.64 7.16 -9.09
C SER A 217 -8.97 6.49 -8.70
N GLY A 218 -8.95 5.20 -8.34
CA GLY A 218 -10.13 4.46 -7.89
C GLY A 218 -10.71 4.90 -6.54
N ASN A 219 -9.94 5.64 -5.73
CA ASN A 219 -10.32 6.04 -4.37
C ASN A 219 -10.66 7.52 -4.19
N CYS A 220 -10.71 8.31 -5.27
CA CYS A 220 -10.99 9.75 -5.20
C CYS A 220 -12.13 10.17 -6.13
N SER A 221 -13.38 10.12 -5.65
CA SER A 221 -14.56 10.61 -6.36
C SER A 221 -14.62 12.15 -6.54
N VAL A 222 -13.56 12.86 -6.15
CA VAL A 222 -13.50 14.34 -6.16
C VAL A 222 -12.62 14.89 -7.30
N CYS A 223 -11.80 14.05 -7.96
CA CYS A 223 -10.84 14.52 -8.97
C CYS A 223 -11.23 14.23 -10.44
N GLN A 224 -12.39 13.62 -10.71
CA GLN A 224 -12.79 13.26 -12.08
C GLN A 224 -12.84 14.41 -13.11
N PRO A 225 -13.04 15.70 -12.78
CA PRO A 225 -13.06 16.73 -13.83
C PRO A 225 -11.69 17.23 -14.29
N MET A 226 -10.60 17.01 -13.52
CA MET A 226 -9.29 17.61 -13.83
C MET A 226 -8.40 16.74 -14.74
N ILE A 227 -8.67 15.43 -14.83
CA ILE A 227 -7.87 14.51 -15.64
C ILE A 227 -8.29 14.53 -17.12
N PHE A 228 -9.56 14.82 -17.42
CA PHE A 228 -10.02 14.93 -18.82
C PHE A 228 -9.40 16.12 -19.57
N LEU A 229 -8.98 17.18 -18.87
CA LEU A 229 -8.35 18.35 -19.50
C LEU A 229 -6.88 18.13 -19.88
N PHE A 230 -6.18 17.19 -19.25
CA PHE A 230 -4.78 16.93 -19.57
C PHE A 230 -4.59 15.94 -20.72
N PHE A 231 -5.55 15.05 -20.98
CA PHE A 231 -5.41 14.01 -22.01
C PHE A 231 -5.80 14.46 -23.43
N ASP A 232 -6.59 15.52 -23.58
CA ASP A 232 -6.92 16.07 -24.91
C ASP A 232 -5.76 16.89 -25.53
N ILE A 233 -4.79 17.33 -24.72
CA ILE A 233 -3.66 18.16 -25.18
C ILE A 233 -2.54 17.31 -25.83
N SER A 234 -2.46 16.00 -25.58
CA SER A 234 -1.34 15.17 -26.09
C SER A 234 -1.68 14.25 -27.27
N MET A 235 -2.90 14.30 -27.83
CA MET A 235 -3.30 13.46 -28.97
C MET A 235 -3.82 14.26 -30.17
N THR A 236 -3.10 15.30 -30.61
CA THR A 236 -3.22 15.79 -32.00
C THR A 236 -1.85 16.12 -32.61
N PRO A 237 -1.48 15.53 -33.77
CA PRO A 237 -0.25 15.89 -34.47
C PRO A 237 -0.37 17.29 -35.13
N PRO A 238 0.75 18.00 -35.34
CA PRO A 238 0.74 19.42 -35.62
C PRO A 238 0.32 19.71 -37.06
N LYS A 239 -0.67 20.57 -37.25
CA LYS A 239 -0.82 21.35 -38.48
C LYS A 239 -0.80 22.83 -38.17
N MET A 240 0.27 23.44 -38.66
CA MET A 240 0.55 24.86 -38.76
C MET A 240 -0.59 25.60 -39.47
N SER A 241 -1.33 26.47 -38.77
CA SER A 241 -1.80 27.75 -39.31
C SER A 241 -2.57 28.56 -38.25
N GLN A 242 -2.06 29.78 -38.00
CA GLN A 242 -2.79 31.00 -37.62
C GLN A 242 -3.87 30.86 -36.52
N VAL A 243 -3.49 31.07 -35.26
CA VAL A 243 -4.46 31.37 -34.18
C VAL A 243 -4.39 32.86 -33.84
N GLN A 244 -5.38 33.58 -34.36
CA GLN A 244 -5.72 34.95 -33.99
C GLN A 244 -6.17 34.99 -32.51
N PHE A 245 -5.57 35.90 -31.73
CA PHE A 245 -6.02 36.25 -30.39
C PHE A 245 -7.39 36.93 -30.47
N LYS A 246 -8.43 36.30 -29.90
CA LYS A 246 -9.64 37.01 -29.49
C LYS A 246 -9.82 36.89 -27.98
N LYS A 247 -9.46 37.97 -27.30
CA LYS A 247 -9.99 38.35 -25.98
C LYS A 247 -11.51 38.46 -26.08
N CYS A 248 -12.21 37.88 -25.12
CA CYS A 248 -13.52 38.39 -24.72
C CYS A 248 -13.55 38.54 -23.20
N PHE A 249 -14.09 39.69 -22.81
CA PHE A 249 -14.47 40.14 -21.48
C PHE A 249 -15.42 39.16 -20.77
#